data_AF-A0A7W1AW22-F1
#
_entry.id   AF-A0A7W1AW22-F1
#
_cell.length_a   1.000
_cell.length_b   1.000
_cell.length_c   1.000
_cell.angle_alpha   90.00
_cell.angle_beta   90.00
_cell.angle_gamma   90.00
#
_symmetry.space_group_name_H-M   'P 1'
#
loop_
_entity.id
_entity.type
_entity.pdbx_description
1 polymer ?
#
loop_
_entity_poly.entity_id
_entity_poly.type
_entity_poly.pdbx_seq_one_letter_code
_entity_poly.pdbx_strand_id
1 'polypeptide(L)'
;MAQRVGGPWLSVGKLIELFTAMGCSLGELPGELQDSNASWRVRYLYSPETDDFIALSNLDDDDLLPPSEVENWERRLGIIVPKGTGH
;
A
#
# COMPACT_ATOMS: atom_id res chain seq x y z
N MET A 1 20.36 8.55 -19.03
CA MET A 1 19.68 7.27 -19.34
C MET A 1 18.98 6.82 -18.07
N ALA A 2 17.67 7.05 -17.95
CA ALA A 2 16.91 6.62 -16.78
C ALA A 2 16.55 5.15 -16.96
N GLN A 3 17.31 4.27 -16.33
CA GLN A 3 16.98 2.85 -16.27
C GLN A 3 15.74 2.71 -15.38
N ARG A 4 14.55 2.71 -15.99
CA ARG A 4 13.34 2.20 -15.36
C ARG A 4 13.47 0.68 -15.30
N VAL A 5 14.31 0.21 -14.39
CA VAL A 5 14.29 -1.19 -13.98
C VAL A 5 12.93 -1.34 -13.33
N GLY A 6 12.01 -2.02 -14.01
CA GLY A 6 10.78 -2.50 -13.40
C GLY A 6 11.20 -3.30 -12.18
N GLY A 7 11.04 -2.69 -11.01
CA GLY A 7 11.34 -3.35 -9.75
C GLY A 7 10.54 -4.65 -9.66
N PRO A 8 10.98 -5.60 -8.82
CA PRO A 8 10.20 -6.80 -8.59
C PRO A 8 8.77 -6.40 -8.21
N TRP A 9 7.80 -7.08 -8.77
CA TRP A 9 6.42 -6.97 -8.35
C TRP A 9 6.41 -7.28 -6.85
N LEU A 10 6.03 -6.30 -6.03
CA LEU A 10 5.97 -6.47 -4.59
C LEU A 10 4.55 -6.89 -4.24
N SER A 11 4.44 -7.91 -3.39
CA SER A 11 3.14 -8.27 -2.84
C SER A 11 2.65 -7.16 -1.92
N VAL A 12 1.34 -6.97 -1.91
CA VAL A 12 0.67 -5.97 -1.07
C VAL A 12 1.06 -6.14 0.40
N GLY A 13 1.11 -7.38 0.90
CA GLY A 13 1.54 -7.67 2.27
C GLY A 13 2.96 -7.17 2.54
N LYS A 14 3.89 -7.39 1.60
CA LYS A 14 5.28 -6.90 1.75
C LYS A 14 5.35 -5.37 1.73
N LEU A 15 4.55 -4.72 0.89
CA LEU A 15 4.45 -3.26 0.85
C LEU A 15 3.90 -2.73 2.17
N ILE A 16 2.83 -3.32 2.70
CA ILE A 16 2.24 -2.95 4.00
C ILE A 16 3.29 -3.05 5.10
N GLU A 17 4.03 -4.16 5.18
CA GLU A 17 5.11 -4.32 6.16
C GLU A 17 6.16 -3.21 6.04
N LEU A 18 6.58 -2.89 4.82
CA LEU A 18 7.60 -1.87 4.55
C LEU A 18 7.11 -0.46 4.90
N PHE A 19 5.92 -0.08 4.44
CA PHE A 19 5.32 1.22 4.76
C PHE A 19 5.11 1.35 6.28
N THR A 20 4.64 0.30 6.95
CA THR A 20 4.46 0.28 8.40
C THR A 20 5.79 0.44 9.14
N ALA A 21 6.84 -0.27 8.71
CA ALA A 21 8.18 -0.14 9.29
C ALA A 21 8.79 1.26 9.09
N MET A 22 8.37 1.98 8.03
CA MET A 22 8.80 3.34 7.72
C MET A 22 7.96 4.43 8.43
N GLY A 23 6.93 4.04 9.19
CA GLY A 23 6.12 4.96 10.01
C GLY A 23 4.68 5.14 9.59
N CYS A 24 4.21 4.44 8.54
CA CYS A 24 2.77 4.36 8.28
C CYS A 24 2.04 3.56 9.36
N SER A 25 0.77 3.88 9.54
CA SER A 25 -0.13 3.13 10.42
C SER A 25 -1.09 2.30 9.57
N LEU A 26 -1.08 0.99 9.78
CA LEU A 26 -2.12 0.11 9.26
C LEU A 26 -3.34 0.18 10.19
N GLY A 27 -4.50 0.52 9.63
CA GLY A 27 -5.76 0.55 10.34
C GLY A 27 -6.85 -0.24 9.63
N GLU A 28 -7.93 -0.50 10.36
CA GLU A 28 -9.14 -1.12 9.83
C GLU A 28 -10.35 -0.24 10.18
N LEU A 29 -11.12 0.16 9.17
CA LEU A 29 -12.40 0.83 9.36
C LEU A 29 -13.56 -0.15 9.15
N PRO A 30 -14.59 -0.12 10.02
CA PRO A 30 -15.83 -0.83 9.74
C PRO A 30 -16.52 -0.15 8.55
N GLY A 31 -16.63 -0.87 7.43
CA GLY A 31 -17.49 -0.50 6.32
C GLY A 31 -18.86 -1.12 6.54
N GLU A 32 -19.86 -0.30 6.85
CA GLU A 32 -21.26 -0.72 6.80
C GLU A 32 -21.86 -0.28 5.46
N LEU A 33 -22.26 -1.25 4.63
CA LEU A 33 -23.16 -1.00 3.51
C LEU A 33 -24.56 -0.83 4.09
N GLN A 34 -25.09 0.39 4.05
CA GLN A 34 -26.36 0.78 4.66
C GLN A 34 -27.58 -0.05 4.17
N ASP A 35 -27.43 -0.80 3.08
CA ASP A 35 -28.51 -1.56 2.40
C ASP A 35 -28.41 -3.09 2.57
N SER A 36 -27.24 -3.61 2.95
CA SER A 36 -27.02 -5.04 3.13
C SER A 36 -26.31 -5.23 4.44
N ASN A 37 -26.85 -6.08 5.30
CA ASN A 37 -26.33 -6.45 6.63
C ASN A 37 -24.93 -7.13 6.60
N ALA A 38 -24.14 -6.86 5.56
CA ALA A 38 -22.76 -7.25 5.34
C ALA A 38 -21.85 -6.14 5.87
N SER A 39 -21.32 -6.35 7.08
CA SER A 39 -20.15 -5.61 7.54
C SER A 39 -18.92 -6.14 6.82
N TRP A 40 -18.18 -5.26 6.16
CA TRP A 40 -16.87 -5.57 5.60
C TRP A 40 -15.83 -4.66 6.25
N ARG A 41 -14.60 -5.16 6.41
CA ARG A 41 -13.51 -4.39 7.02
C ARG A 41 -12.67 -3.76 5.91
N VAL A 42 -12.58 -2.44 5.93
CA VAL A 42 -11.70 -1.67 5.06
C VAL A 42 -10.33 -1.61 5.71
N ARG A 43 -9.35 -2.32 5.18
CA ARG A 43 -7.95 -2.11 5.58
C ARG A 43 -7.41 -0.85 4.90
N TYR A 44 -6.63 -0.04 5.61
CA TYR A 44 -6.01 1.15 5.03
C TYR A 44 -4.61 1.41 5.62
N LEU A 45 -3.72 1.96 4.81
CA LEU A 45 -2.44 2.49 5.22
C LEU A 45 -2.54 4.01 5.33
N TYR A 46 -2.23 4.56 6.49
CA TYR A 46 -2.18 6.00 6.73
C TYR A 46 -0.73 6.45 6.89
N SER A 47 -0.34 7.53 6.20
CA SER A 47 0.94 8.21 6.41
C SER A 47 0.75 9.50 7.19
N PRO A 48 1.31 9.62 8.40
CA PRO A 48 1.29 10.89 9.14
C PRO A 48 2.20 11.96 8.50
N GLU A 49 3.12 11.59 7.60
CA GLU A 49 4.03 12.54 6.95
C GLU A 49 3.31 13.37 5.88
N THR A 50 2.45 12.73 5.10
CA THR A 50 1.68 13.38 4.03
C THR A 50 0.23 13.66 4.41
N ASP A 51 -0.21 13.22 5.59
CA ASP A 51 -1.61 13.26 6.05
C ASP A 51 -2.57 12.54 5.06
N ASP A 52 -2.06 11.53 4.35
CA ASP A 52 -2.80 10.83 3.30
C ASP A 52 -2.99 9.34 3.65
N PHE A 53 -3.98 8.70 3.03
CA PHE A 53 -4.25 7.27 3.24
C PHE A 53 -4.56 6.52 1.95
N ILE A 54 -4.22 5.23 1.95
CA ILE A 54 -4.45 4.29 0.87
C ILE A 54 -5.36 3.17 1.35
N ALA A 55 -6.50 3.00 0.67
CA ALA A 55 -7.42 1.91 0.94
C ALA A 55 -6.91 0.61 0.29
N LEU A 56 -6.95 -0.47 1.06
CA LEU A 56 -6.52 -1.82 0.68
C LEU A 56 -7.72 -2.77 0.48
N SER A 57 -8.94 -2.22 0.43
CA SER A 57 -10.21 -2.95 0.41
C SER A 57 -10.33 -4.06 -0.64
N ASN A 58 -9.65 -3.89 -1.77
CA ASN A 58 -9.72 -4.78 -2.93
C ASN A 58 -8.39 -5.51 -3.18
N LEU A 59 -7.49 -5.50 -2.19
CA LEU A 59 -6.15 -6.03 -2.33
C LEU A 59 -5.89 -7.04 -1.21
N ASP A 60 -5.65 -8.28 -1.62
CA ASP A 60 -5.16 -9.34 -0.74
C ASP A 60 -3.65 -9.20 -0.55
N ASP A 61 -3.10 -9.69 0.56
CA ASP A 61 -1.68 -9.57 0.88
C ASP A 61 -0.77 -10.25 -0.15
N ASP A 62 -1.27 -11.29 -0.82
CA ASP A 62 -0.58 -12.01 -1.89
C ASP A 62 -0.73 -11.35 -3.28
N ASP A 63 -1.58 -10.32 -3.42
CA ASP A 63 -1.78 -9.62 -4.68
C ASP A 63 -0.51 -8.86 -5.08
N LEU A 64 -0.15 -8.92 -6.37
CA LEU A 64 1.05 -8.31 -6.91
C LEU A 64 0.71 -6.99 -7.58
N LEU A 65 1.18 -5.89 -6.98
CA LEU A 65 0.96 -4.57 -7.56
C LEU A 65 1.97 -4.28 -8.68
N PRO A 66 1.50 -3.67 -9.79
CA PRO A 66 2.40 -3.22 -10.83
C PRO A 66 3.28 -2.07 -10.29
N PRO A 67 4.49 -1.89 -10.84
CA PRO A 67 5.40 -0.85 -10.37
C PRO A 67 4.81 0.56 -10.36
N SER A 68 3.89 0.89 -11.28
CA SER A 68 3.22 2.17 -11.33
C SER A 68 2.30 2.44 -10.13
N GLU A 69 1.64 1.40 -9.62
CA GLU A 69 0.81 1.51 -8.41
C GLU A 69 1.69 1.68 -7.19
N VAL A 70 2.81 0.94 -7.11
CA VAL A 70 3.80 1.12 -6.05
C VAL A 70 4.36 2.55 -6.06
N GLU A 71 4.76 3.07 -7.22
CA GLU A 71 5.23 4.47 -7.34
C GLU A 71 4.16 5.50 -6.94
N ASN A 72 2.88 5.21 -7.20
CA ASN A 72 1.77 6.04 -6.74
C ASN A 72 1.68 6.02 -5.21
N TRP A 73 1.78 4.83 -4.60
CA TRP A 73 1.75 4.69 -3.14
C TRP A 73 2.94 5.39 -2.47
N GLU A 74 4.14 5.21 -3.03
CA GLU A 74 5.36 5.90 -2.58
C GLU A 74 5.15 7.42 -2.57
N ARG A 75 4.61 7.98 -3.67
CA ARG A 75 4.35 9.42 -3.79
C ARG A 75 3.29 9.90 -2.79
N ARG A 76 2.20 9.15 -2.62
CA ARG A 76 1.09 9.53 -1.74
C ARG A 76 1.46 9.44 -0.27
N LEU A 77 2.18 8.39 0.12
CA LEU A 77 2.60 8.16 1.50
C LEU A 77 3.88 8.91 1.86
N GLY A 78 4.57 9.52 0.89
CA GLY A 78 5.85 10.21 1.09
C GLY A 78 7.03 9.27 1.32
N ILE A 79 6.84 7.97 1.09
CA ILE A 79 7.81 6.93 1.46
C ILE A 79 8.46 6.37 0.20
N ILE A 80 9.78 6.27 0.18
CA ILE A 80 10.53 5.62 -0.89
C ILE A 80 10.86 4.21 -0.45
N VAL A 81 10.24 3.21 -1.08
CA VAL A 81 10.53 1.82 -0.82
C VAL A 81 11.87 1.47 -1.47
N PRO A 82 12.84 0.91 -0.73
CA PRO A 82 14.10 0.50 -1.32
C PRO A 82 13.84 -0.62 -2.34
N LYS A 83 13.89 -0.24 -3.62
CA LYS A 83 13.86 -1.17 -4.74
C LYS A 83 15.21 -1.87 -4.72
N GLY A 84 15.24 -3.06 -4.10
CA GLY A 84 16.49 -3.80 -3.91
C GLY A 84 17.29 -3.82 -5.21
N THR A 85 18.42 -3.13 -5.22
CA THR A 85 19.43 -3.28 -6.26
C THR A 85 20.01 -4.66 -6.02
N GLY A 86 19.43 -5.68 -6.66
CA GLY A 86 19.92 -7.05 -6.60
C GLY A 86 21.39 -7.08 -7.00
N HIS A 87 22.21 -7.58 -6.08
CA HIS A 87 23.59 -8.00 -6.28
C HIS A 87 23.64 -9.22 -7.21
#